data_AF-A0A2W6ASL7-F1
#
_entry.id   AF-A0A2W6ASL7-F1
#
_cell.length_a   1.000
_cell.length_b   1.000
_cell.length_c   1.000
_cell.angle_alpha   90.00
_cell.angle_beta   90.00
_cell.angle_gamma   90.00
#
_symmetry.space_group_name_H-M   'P 1'
#
loop_
_entity.id
_entity.type
_entity.pdbx_description
1 polymer ?
#
loop_
_entity_poly.entity_id
_entity_poly.type
_entity_poly.pdbx_seq_one_letter_code
_entity_poly.pdbx_strand_id
1 'polypeptide(L)'
;MTQHSTNGGEAWKGVVAGLLGGLAASWTMELFQYAWINLSGMGKQGAGGKSGGKQQGSSQQSGNDDEDSTMKGAELVAEKVFHTRLTKEERKKAGPMLHYALGASLASVYGGLAEFQPEVTVGGGLPYGAFVWLFMDEIGVPLLGLSKPSWEYPLSIHTYALTSHFVYGATTELVRRIVRNVL
;
A
#
# COMPACT_ATOMS: atom_id res chain seq x y z
N MET A 1 15.12 -33.57 23.09
CA MET A 1 13.92 -33.82 22.28
C MET A 1 13.39 -32.49 21.79
N THR A 2 13.78 -32.11 20.58
CA THR A 2 13.30 -30.91 19.89
C THR A 2 11.91 -31.20 19.33
N GLN A 3 10.88 -30.54 19.88
CA GLN A 3 9.53 -30.61 19.34
C GLN A 3 9.50 -29.86 18.00
N HIS A 4 9.43 -30.59 16.89
CA HIS A 4 9.45 -30.04 15.53
C HIS A 4 8.11 -30.23 14.80
N SER A 5 6.98 -30.39 15.50
CA SER A 5 5.72 -30.86 14.89
C SER A 5 4.49 -29.96 15.09
N THR A 6 4.65 -28.65 15.30
CA THR A 6 3.50 -27.72 15.52
C THR A 6 3.38 -26.55 14.52
N ASN A 7 4.42 -26.21 13.75
CA ASN A 7 4.43 -24.93 13.02
C ASN A 7 3.50 -24.86 11.79
N GLY A 8 3.19 -25.99 11.15
CA GLY A 8 2.29 -26.02 9.98
C GLY A 8 0.82 -25.74 10.33
N GLY A 9 0.38 -26.10 11.54
CA GLY A 9 -1.00 -25.94 12.01
C GLY A 9 -1.36 -24.52 12.42
N GLU A 10 -0.37 -23.66 12.66
CA GLU A 10 -0.57 -22.27 13.09
C GLU A 10 -0.23 -21.24 12.02
N ALA A 11 0.39 -21.66 10.91
CA ALA A 11 0.73 -20.78 9.78
C ALA A 11 -0.47 -19.99 9.25
N TRP A 12 -1.66 -20.62 9.20
CA TRP A 12 -2.88 -19.94 8.77
C TRP A 12 -3.28 -18.79 9.72
N LYS A 13 -2.97 -18.88 11.01
CA LYS A 13 -3.21 -17.80 11.98
C LYS A 13 -2.34 -16.60 11.65
N GLY A 14 -1.07 -16.84 11.33
CA GLY A 14 -0.14 -15.81 10.84
C GLY A 14 -0.64 -15.15 9.56
N VAL A 15 -1.09 -15.95 8.59
CA VAL A 15 -1.68 -15.45 7.32
C VAL A 15 -2.92 -14.58 7.59
N VAL A 16 -3.87 -15.04 8.39
CA VAL A 16 -5.09 -14.28 8.72
C VAL A 16 -4.77 -13.01 9.51
N ALA A 17 -3.87 -13.09 10.49
CA ALA A 17 -3.42 -11.94 11.25
C ALA A 17 -2.72 -10.91 10.35
N GLY A 18 -1.91 -11.38 9.40
CA GLY A 18 -1.26 -10.56 8.38
C GLY A 18 -2.28 -9.90 7.45
N LEU A 19 -3.27 -10.65 6.96
CA LEU A 19 -4.35 -10.13 6.11
C LEU A 19 -5.08 -8.97 6.77
N LEU A 20 -5.55 -9.17 8.01
CA LEU A 20 -6.27 -8.15 8.78
C LEU A 20 -5.34 -6.97 9.11
N GLY A 21 -4.07 -7.24 9.38
CA GLY A 21 -3.04 -6.22 9.56
C GLY A 21 -2.85 -5.35 8.33
N GLY A 22 -2.76 -5.95 7.14
CA GLY A 22 -2.60 -5.23 5.87
C GLY A 22 -3.81 -4.35 5.55
N LEU A 23 -5.04 -4.83 5.77
CA LEU A 23 -6.24 -4.01 5.57
C LEU A 23 -6.26 -2.78 6.49
N ALA A 24 -6.00 -2.98 7.78
CA ALA A 24 -5.94 -1.89 8.75
C ALA A 24 -4.79 -0.92 8.44
N ALA A 25 -3.66 -1.45 7.98
CA ALA A 25 -2.49 -0.68 7.62
C ALA A 25 -2.70 0.19 6.38
N SER A 26 -3.32 -0.35 5.31
CA SER A 26 -3.69 0.44 4.13
C SER A 26 -4.59 1.61 4.51
N TRP A 27 -5.63 1.35 5.30
CA TRP A 27 -6.51 2.41 5.79
C TRP A 27 -5.77 3.46 6.64
N THR A 28 -4.87 3.02 7.53
CA THR A 28 -4.10 3.92 8.40
C THR A 28 -3.10 4.76 7.62
N MET A 29 -2.46 4.17 6.61
CA MET A 29 -1.58 4.86 5.67
C MET A 29 -2.35 5.94 4.90
N GLU A 30 -3.54 5.65 4.37
CA GLU A 30 -4.38 6.63 3.68
C GLU A 30 -4.71 7.84 4.58
N LEU A 31 -5.06 7.59 5.85
CA LEU A 31 -5.29 8.66 6.83
C LEU A 31 -4.03 9.50 7.07
N PHE A 32 -2.87 8.85 7.20
CA PHE A 32 -1.59 9.52 7.37
C PHE A 32 -1.24 10.36 6.14
N GLN A 33 -1.40 9.81 4.95
CA GLN A 33 -1.13 10.48 3.68
C GLN A 33 -2.02 11.71 3.52
N TYR A 34 -3.32 11.58 3.81
CA TYR A 34 -4.26 12.69 3.83
C TYR A 34 -3.82 13.78 4.82
N ALA A 35 -3.43 13.41 6.04
CA ALA A 35 -2.95 14.36 7.04
C ALA A 35 -1.65 15.06 6.61
N TRP A 36 -0.69 14.30 6.05
CA TRP A 36 0.61 14.81 5.61
C TRP A 36 0.46 15.82 4.48
N ILE A 37 -0.35 15.53 3.46
CA ILE A 37 -0.58 16.44 2.33
C ILE A 37 -1.20 17.75 2.80
N ASN A 38 -2.18 17.67 3.71
CA ASN A 38 -2.85 18.85 4.27
C ASN A 38 -1.92 19.70 5.15
N LEU A 39 -1.01 19.06 5.91
CA LEU A 39 -0.11 19.74 6.83
C LEU A 39 1.13 20.31 6.16
N SER A 40 1.77 19.53 5.29
CA SER A 40 3.03 19.90 4.62
C SER A 40 2.85 20.96 3.54
N GLY A 41 1.60 21.23 3.12
CA GLY A 41 1.34 22.11 1.98
C GLY A 41 1.97 21.58 0.70
N MET A 42 2.28 20.28 0.60
CA MET A 42 2.76 19.63 -0.61
C MET A 42 1.71 19.73 -1.74
N GLY A 43 0.43 19.94 -1.39
CA GLY A 43 -0.63 20.35 -2.32
C GLY A 43 -0.65 21.86 -2.69
N LYS A 44 0.14 22.71 -2.04
CA LYS A 44 0.17 24.18 -2.22
C LYS A 44 1.41 24.72 -2.95
N GLN A 45 2.45 23.93 -3.20
CA GLN A 45 3.57 24.35 -4.07
C GLN A 45 3.20 24.41 -5.57
N GLY A 46 1.93 24.11 -5.91
CA GLY A 46 1.36 24.33 -7.25
C GLY A 46 0.03 25.10 -7.26
N ALA A 47 -0.38 25.78 -6.19
CA ALA A 47 -1.72 26.36 -6.08
C ALA A 47 -1.72 27.84 -5.67
N GLY A 48 -1.58 28.72 -6.66
CA GLY A 48 -2.39 29.92 -6.69
C GLY A 48 -3.82 29.53 -7.09
N GLY A 49 -4.77 29.52 -6.17
CA GLY A 49 -6.18 29.30 -6.51
C GLY A 49 -7.05 28.91 -5.33
N LYS A 50 -7.90 29.84 -4.91
CA LYS A 50 -8.90 29.69 -3.84
C LYS A 50 -10.06 28.76 -4.24
N SER A 51 -10.57 28.05 -3.23
CA SER A 51 -11.98 27.75 -2.92
C SER A 51 -13.04 27.78 -4.04
N GLY A 52 -13.71 26.64 -4.23
CA GLY A 52 -15.15 26.60 -4.56
C GLY A 52 -15.56 26.13 -5.97
N GLY A 53 -16.27 25.01 -6.04
CA GLY A 53 -17.38 24.81 -7.00
C GLY A 53 -17.12 24.10 -8.34
N LYS A 54 -17.89 23.01 -8.53
CA LYS A 54 -18.43 22.43 -9.79
C LYS A 54 -17.49 21.78 -10.83
N GLN A 55 -17.92 20.56 -11.20
CA GLN A 55 -17.88 19.85 -12.49
C GLN A 55 -16.98 20.34 -13.64
N GLN A 56 -16.42 19.31 -14.31
CA GLN A 56 -16.04 19.22 -15.73
C GLN A 56 -14.59 19.51 -16.11
N GLY A 57 -13.87 18.41 -16.42
CA GLY A 57 -13.02 18.25 -17.59
C GLY A 57 -11.83 19.19 -17.77
N SER A 58 -10.66 18.78 -17.28
CA SER A 58 -9.39 18.81 -18.03
C SER A 58 -8.27 18.30 -17.13
N SER A 59 -7.46 17.40 -17.68
CA SER A 59 -6.17 16.93 -17.19
C SER A 59 -5.35 18.05 -16.52
N GLN A 60 -5.17 17.96 -15.20
CA GLN A 60 -4.16 18.73 -14.49
C GLN A 60 -3.55 17.83 -13.41
N GLN A 61 -2.42 17.25 -13.81
CA GLN A 61 -1.63 16.23 -13.16
C GLN A 61 -0.56 16.93 -12.32
N SER A 62 -0.71 16.87 -10.98
CA SER A 62 0.40 16.93 -10.02
C SER A 62 -0.18 16.76 -8.62
N GLY A 63 -0.08 15.54 -8.09
CA GLY A 63 -0.54 15.15 -6.75
C GLY A 63 -1.32 13.83 -6.69
N ASN A 64 -1.64 13.24 -7.84
CA ASN A 64 -2.54 12.07 -7.96
C ASN A 64 -1.89 10.89 -8.68
N ASP A 65 -0.55 10.81 -8.72
CA ASP A 65 0.15 9.75 -9.46
C ASP A 65 -0.10 8.36 -8.84
N ASP A 66 -0.34 8.26 -7.53
CA ASP A 66 -0.66 7.00 -6.85
C ASP A 66 -2.12 6.56 -7.08
N GLU A 67 -3.06 7.49 -7.04
CA GLU A 67 -4.45 7.23 -7.43
C GLU A 67 -4.53 6.83 -8.91
N ASP A 68 -3.75 7.50 -9.77
CA ASP A 68 -3.67 7.18 -11.19
C ASP A 68 -2.98 5.83 -11.44
N SER A 69 -1.91 5.50 -10.70
CA SER A 69 -1.19 4.24 -10.86
C SER A 69 -2.00 3.03 -10.38
N THR A 70 -2.75 3.15 -9.29
CA THR A 70 -3.67 2.10 -8.82
C THR A 70 -4.87 1.93 -9.75
N MET A 71 -5.41 3.01 -10.31
CA MET A 71 -6.46 2.95 -11.34
C MET A 71 -5.95 2.29 -12.64
N LYS A 72 -4.75 2.65 -13.10
CA LYS A 72 -4.09 1.99 -14.24
C LYS A 72 -3.77 0.53 -13.95
N GLY A 73 -3.33 0.21 -12.74
CA GLY A 73 -3.10 -1.16 -12.29
C GLY A 73 -4.39 -1.99 -12.33
N ALA A 74 -5.51 -1.43 -11.86
CA ALA A 74 -6.80 -2.08 -11.92
C ALA A 74 -7.26 -2.32 -13.37
N GLU A 75 -7.03 -1.34 -14.26
CA GLU A 75 -7.27 -1.50 -15.69
C GLU A 75 -6.38 -2.56 -16.33
N LEU A 76 -5.09 -2.59 -15.98
CA LEU A 76 -4.13 -3.61 -16.45
C LEU A 76 -4.59 -5.02 -16.05
N VAL A 77 -5.02 -5.21 -14.80
CA VAL A 77 -5.54 -6.51 -14.32
C VAL A 77 -6.84 -6.87 -15.06
N ALA A 78 -7.77 -5.93 -15.21
CA ALA A 78 -9.01 -6.16 -15.94
C ALA A 78 -8.77 -6.61 -17.38
N GLU A 79 -7.82 -5.97 -18.06
CA GLU A 79 -7.49 -6.30 -19.45
C GLU A 79 -6.75 -7.64 -19.57
N LYS A 80 -5.74 -7.88 -18.71
CA LYS A 80 -4.86 -9.04 -18.83
C LYS A 80 -5.44 -10.33 -18.26
N VAL A 81 -6.28 -10.24 -17.23
CA VAL A 81 -6.81 -11.41 -16.50
C VAL A 81 -8.26 -11.66 -16.87
N PHE A 82 -9.09 -10.62 -16.91
CA PHE A 82 -10.53 -10.74 -17.14
C PHE A 82 -10.97 -10.41 -18.57
N HIS A 83 -10.02 -9.99 -19.43
CA HIS A 83 -10.27 -9.59 -20.81
C HIS A 83 -11.38 -8.54 -20.97
N THR A 84 -11.49 -7.64 -19.98
CA THR A 84 -12.49 -6.57 -19.97
C THR A 84 -11.83 -5.19 -19.87
N ARG A 85 -12.57 -4.15 -20.25
CA ARG A 85 -12.14 -2.76 -20.10
C ARG A 85 -13.01 -2.08 -19.06
N LEU A 86 -12.37 -1.44 -18.09
CA LEU A 86 -13.08 -0.67 -17.07
C LEU A 86 -13.44 0.72 -17.59
N THR A 87 -14.67 1.13 -17.33
CA THR A 87 -15.11 2.52 -17.44
C THR A 87 -14.41 3.38 -16.38
N LYS A 88 -14.46 4.72 -16.54
CA LYS A 88 -13.84 5.65 -15.59
C LYS A 88 -14.38 5.48 -14.16
N GLU A 89 -15.68 5.25 -14.01
CA GLU A 89 -16.31 5.05 -12.70
C GLU A 89 -15.95 3.69 -12.09
N GLU A 90 -15.77 2.66 -12.91
CA GLU A 90 -15.26 1.37 -12.43
C GLU A 90 -13.80 1.47 -11.97
N ARG A 91 -12.93 2.18 -12.69
CA ARG A 91 -11.54 2.39 -12.27
C ARG A 91 -11.45 3.09 -10.92
N LYS A 92 -12.29 4.09 -10.66
CA LYS A 92 -12.31 4.81 -9.37
C LYS A 92 -12.68 3.91 -8.19
N LYS A 93 -13.42 2.83 -8.43
CA LYS A 93 -13.75 1.84 -7.40
C LYS A 93 -12.70 0.74 -7.34
N ALA A 94 -12.23 0.29 -8.51
CA ALA A 94 -11.29 -0.81 -8.64
C ALA A 94 -9.86 -0.45 -8.18
N GLY A 95 -9.44 0.82 -8.35
CA GLY A 95 -8.14 1.31 -7.89
C GLY A 95 -7.96 1.12 -6.38
N PRO A 96 -8.84 1.70 -5.54
CA PRO A 96 -8.81 1.46 -4.10
C PRO A 96 -8.93 -0.03 -3.74
N MET A 97 -9.83 -0.78 -4.39
CA MET A 97 -9.94 -2.22 -4.14
C MET A 97 -8.61 -2.96 -4.40
N LEU A 98 -7.92 -2.61 -5.48
CA LEU A 98 -6.62 -3.18 -5.80
C LEU A 98 -5.57 -2.80 -4.76
N HIS A 99 -5.56 -1.55 -4.28
CA HIS A 99 -4.65 -1.09 -3.22
C HIS A 99 -4.82 -1.94 -1.94
N TYR A 100 -6.06 -2.06 -1.44
CA TYR A 100 -6.34 -2.89 -0.26
C TYR A 100 -6.05 -4.38 -0.51
N ALA A 101 -6.36 -4.90 -1.70
CA ALA A 101 -6.09 -6.30 -2.03
C ALA A 101 -4.59 -6.61 -2.07
N LEU A 102 -3.77 -5.74 -2.67
CA LEU A 102 -2.32 -5.88 -2.70
C LEU A 102 -1.72 -5.74 -1.30
N GLY A 103 -2.13 -4.73 -0.53
CA GLY A 103 -1.70 -4.56 0.86
C GLY A 103 -2.02 -5.78 1.71
N ALA A 104 -3.28 -6.21 1.73
CA ALA A 104 -3.71 -7.40 2.45
C ALA A 104 -2.94 -8.67 2.02
N SER A 105 -2.69 -8.84 0.72
CA SER A 105 -1.98 -10.01 0.20
C SER A 105 -0.51 -10.03 0.63
N LEU A 106 0.21 -8.91 0.47
CA LEU A 106 1.60 -8.81 0.91
C LEU A 106 1.72 -9.00 2.43
N ALA A 107 0.78 -8.44 3.20
CA ALA A 107 0.78 -8.59 4.64
C ALA A 107 0.41 -10.00 5.08
N SER A 108 -0.44 -10.72 4.33
CA SER A 108 -0.74 -12.13 4.55
C SER A 108 0.52 -13.00 4.42
N VAL A 109 1.33 -12.74 3.39
CA VAL A 109 2.63 -13.43 3.22
C VAL A 109 3.56 -13.08 4.37
N TYR A 110 3.68 -11.80 4.73
CA TYR A 110 4.47 -11.36 5.88
C TYR A 110 4.05 -12.05 7.18
N GLY A 111 2.74 -12.12 7.46
CA GLY A 111 2.22 -12.75 8.66
C GLY A 111 2.42 -14.26 8.68
N GLY A 112 2.29 -14.94 7.54
CA GLY A 112 2.66 -16.35 7.43
C GLY A 112 4.15 -16.58 7.67
N LEU A 113 5.02 -15.76 7.07
CA LEU A 113 6.48 -15.84 7.28
C LEU A 113 6.87 -15.61 8.74
N ALA A 114 6.18 -14.72 9.46
CA ALA A 114 6.44 -14.44 10.86
C ALA A 114 6.24 -15.67 11.79
N GLU A 115 5.45 -16.67 11.38
CA GLU A 115 5.29 -17.92 12.13
C GLU A 115 6.48 -18.87 11.95
N PHE A 116 7.21 -18.76 10.84
CA PHE A 116 8.36 -19.61 10.54
C PHE A 116 9.69 -18.96 10.89
N GLN A 117 9.77 -17.64 10.72
CA GLN A 117 10.97 -16.84 10.91
C GLN A 117 10.63 -15.59 11.75
N PRO A 118 10.56 -15.70 13.08
CA PRO A 118 10.18 -14.58 13.95
C PRO A 118 11.04 -13.32 13.77
N GLU A 119 12.28 -13.48 13.29
CA GLU A 119 13.22 -12.39 13.01
C GLU A 119 12.68 -11.39 11.97
N VAL A 120 11.75 -11.79 11.09
CA VAL A 120 11.10 -10.86 10.14
C VAL A 120 10.25 -9.79 10.84
N THR A 121 9.95 -9.99 12.13
CA THR A 121 9.19 -9.05 12.96
C THR A 121 10.06 -8.05 13.72
N VAL A 122 11.39 -8.23 13.67
CA VAL A 122 12.34 -7.31 14.30
C VAL A 122 12.22 -5.92 13.67
N GLY A 123 12.30 -4.88 14.50
CA GLY A 123 12.08 -3.50 14.06
C GLY A 123 10.60 -3.12 13.93
N GLY A 124 9.67 -3.96 14.43
CA GLY A 124 8.26 -3.59 14.59
C GLY A 124 7.56 -3.30 13.26
N GLY A 125 7.91 -4.01 12.20
CA GLY A 125 7.32 -3.83 10.87
C GLY A 125 7.92 -2.70 10.03
N LEU A 126 8.82 -1.87 10.57
CA LEU A 126 9.47 -0.81 9.78
C LEU A 126 10.31 -1.34 8.62
N PRO A 127 11.15 -2.39 8.79
CA PRO A 127 11.87 -2.97 7.66
C PRO A 127 10.94 -3.56 6.60
N TYR A 128 9.82 -4.15 7.03
CA TYR A 128 8.79 -4.67 6.12
C TYR A 128 8.13 -3.53 5.33
N GLY A 129 7.76 -2.42 5.98
CA GLY A 129 7.27 -1.22 5.30
C GLY A 129 8.23 -0.70 4.25
N ALA A 130 9.51 -0.51 4.61
CA ALA A 130 10.54 -0.08 3.65
C ALA A 130 10.72 -1.06 2.49
N PHE A 131 10.64 -2.37 2.75
CA PHE A 131 10.66 -3.38 1.71
C PHE A 131 9.47 -3.22 0.74
N VAL A 132 8.25 -3.02 1.25
CA VAL A 132 7.07 -2.82 0.40
C VAL A 132 7.20 -1.55 -0.44
N TRP A 133 7.67 -0.43 0.14
CA TRP A 133 7.97 0.79 -0.61
C TRP A 133 8.96 0.55 -1.75
N LEU A 134 10.10 -0.07 -1.45
CA LEU A 134 11.13 -0.36 -2.45
C LEU A 134 10.59 -1.30 -3.54
N PHE A 135 9.86 -2.33 -3.14
CA PHE A 135 9.36 -3.34 -4.05
C PHE A 135 8.23 -2.82 -4.95
N MET A 136 7.31 -2.02 -4.41
CA MET A 136 6.15 -1.51 -5.13
C MET A 136 6.45 -0.18 -5.82
N ASP A 137 6.85 0.84 -5.06
CA ASP A 137 6.90 2.22 -5.55
C ASP A 137 8.17 2.47 -6.38
N GLU A 138 9.30 1.91 -5.95
CA GLU A 138 10.58 2.15 -6.62
C GLU A 138 10.85 1.16 -7.78
N ILE A 139 10.19 0.00 -7.79
CA ILE A 139 10.46 -1.09 -8.73
C ILE A 139 9.19 -1.53 -9.47
N GLY A 140 8.20 -2.06 -8.75
CA GLY A 140 7.05 -2.73 -9.36
C GLY A 140 6.20 -1.82 -10.24
N VAL A 141 5.72 -0.71 -9.70
CA VAL A 141 4.84 0.25 -10.40
C VAL A 141 5.55 0.89 -11.61
N PRO A 142 6.81 1.35 -11.51
CA PRO A 142 7.57 1.82 -12.68
C PRO A 142 7.81 0.74 -13.74
N LEU A 143 8.21 -0.48 -13.34
CA LEU A 143 8.48 -1.57 -14.30
C LEU A 143 7.23 -2.01 -15.06
N LEU A 144 6.05 -1.89 -14.45
CA LEU A 144 4.76 -2.14 -15.09
C LEU A 144 4.27 -0.97 -15.96
N GLY A 145 5.02 0.14 -16.02
CA GLY A 145 4.66 1.34 -16.78
C GLY A 145 3.46 2.09 -16.21
N LEU A 146 3.15 1.91 -14.91
CA LEU A 146 1.99 2.50 -14.26
C LEU A 146 2.29 3.92 -13.72
N SER A 147 3.57 4.22 -13.48
CA SER A 147 4.10 5.53 -13.07
C SER A 147 5.35 5.93 -13.89
N LYS A 148 5.90 7.11 -13.61
CA LYS A 148 7.23 7.50 -14.14
C LYS A 148 8.33 6.65 -13.48
N PRO A 149 9.52 6.57 -14.09
CA PRO A 149 10.68 6.00 -13.41
C PRO A 149 11.00 6.73 -12.10
N SER A 150 11.44 5.98 -11.09
CA SER A 150 11.59 6.48 -9.72
C SER A 150 12.58 7.64 -9.62
N TRP A 151 13.65 7.63 -10.42
CA TRP A 151 14.66 8.71 -10.46
C TRP A 151 14.16 10.05 -11.02
N GLU A 152 12.95 10.11 -11.58
CA GLU A 152 12.33 11.37 -12.03
C GLU A 152 11.56 12.09 -10.91
N TYR A 153 11.30 11.41 -9.79
CA TYR A 153 10.62 12.01 -8.65
C TYR A 153 11.63 12.76 -7.75
N PRO A 154 11.23 13.90 -7.15
CA PRO A 154 12.10 14.59 -6.20
C PRO A 154 12.20 13.82 -4.88
N LEU A 155 13.30 14.01 -4.14
CA LEU A 155 13.56 13.33 -2.86
C LEU A 155 12.44 13.49 -1.82
N SER A 156 11.66 14.58 -1.89
CA SER A 156 10.49 14.79 -1.03
C SER A 156 9.40 13.75 -1.25
N ILE A 157 9.19 13.29 -2.49
CA ILE A 157 8.20 12.25 -2.82
C ILE A 157 8.67 10.90 -2.30
N HIS A 158 9.95 10.55 -2.49
CA HIS A 158 10.50 9.32 -1.92
C HIS A 158 10.41 9.30 -0.39
N THR A 159 10.73 10.42 0.26
CA THR A 159 10.61 10.56 1.73
C THR A 159 9.16 10.40 2.19
N TYR A 160 8.22 11.02 1.47
CA TYR A 160 6.79 10.91 1.75
C TYR A 160 6.30 9.45 1.58
N ALA A 161 6.64 8.81 0.46
CA ALA A 161 6.25 7.44 0.15
C ALA A 161 6.84 6.45 1.18
N LEU A 162 8.14 6.57 1.49
CA LEU A 162 8.80 5.75 2.50
C LEU A 162 8.19 5.94 3.89
N THR A 163 7.91 7.18 4.30
CA THR A 163 7.29 7.45 5.61
C THR A 163 5.88 6.88 5.69
N SER A 164 5.10 6.99 4.61
CA SER A 164 3.79 6.36 4.51
C SER A 164 3.89 4.84 4.66
N HIS A 165 4.90 4.23 4.04
CA HIS A 165 5.17 2.80 4.14
C HIS A 165 5.68 2.35 5.51
N PHE A 166 6.38 3.21 6.25
CA PHE A 166 6.67 2.94 7.66
C PHE A 166 5.39 2.89 8.50
N VAL A 167 4.43 3.79 8.27
CA VAL A 167 3.11 3.72 8.93
C VAL A 167 2.39 2.44 8.58
N TYR A 168 2.39 2.03 7.31
CA TYR A 168 1.82 0.76 6.88
C TYR A 168 2.49 -0.44 7.56
N GLY A 169 3.82 -0.51 7.56
CA GLY A 169 4.57 -1.61 8.15
C GLY A 169 4.37 -1.72 9.67
N ALA A 170 4.46 -0.59 10.38
CA ALA A 170 4.23 -0.54 11.82
C ALA A 170 2.80 -0.95 12.20
N THR A 171 1.80 -0.48 11.46
CA THR A 171 0.40 -0.83 11.69
C THR A 171 0.14 -2.31 11.40
N THR A 172 0.70 -2.83 10.30
CA THR A 172 0.59 -4.25 9.93
C THR A 172 1.09 -5.12 11.06
N GLU A 173 2.29 -4.85 11.57
CA GLU A 173 2.89 -5.68 12.61
C GLU A 173 2.16 -5.55 13.95
N LEU A 174 1.72 -4.35 14.32
CA LEU A 174 0.92 -4.14 15.52
C LEU A 174 -0.38 -4.96 15.50
N VAL A 175 -1.16 -4.82 14.42
CA VAL A 175 -2.45 -5.51 14.28
C VAL A 175 -2.23 -7.01 14.14
N ARG A 176 -1.23 -7.46 13.37
CA ARG A 176 -0.88 -8.87 13.26
C ARG A 176 -0.59 -9.47 14.63
N ARG A 177 0.24 -8.83 15.46
CA ARG A 177 0.54 -9.32 16.82
C ARG A 177 -0.73 -9.45 17.66
N ILE A 178 -1.60 -8.44 17.64
CA ILE A 178 -2.84 -8.44 18.42
C ILE A 178 -3.75 -9.60 17.96
N VAL A 179 -4.02 -9.70 16.67
CA VAL A 179 -4.89 -10.75 16.11
C VAL A 179 -4.29 -12.13 16.37
N ARG A 180 -2.98 -12.31 16.15
CA ARG A 180 -2.30 -13.59 16.34
C ARG A 180 -2.36 -14.08 17.79
N ASN A 181 -2.36 -13.18 18.76
CA ASN A 181 -2.50 -13.52 20.17
C ASN A 181 -3.95 -13.93 20.55
N VAL A 182 -4.94 -13.59 19.72
CA VAL A 182 -6.35 -13.96 19.91
C VAL A 182 -6.69 -15.29 19.23
N LEU A 183 -5.99 -15.65 18.14
CA LEU A 183 -6.17 -16.88 17.37
C LEU A 183 -5.44 -18.09 17.96
#